data_AF-A0AA36IB55-F1
#
_entry.id   AF-A0AA36IB55-F1
#
_cell.length_a   1.000
_cell.length_b   1.000
_cell.length_c   1.000
_cell.angle_alpha   90.00
_cell.angle_beta   90.00
_cell.angle_gamma   90.00
#
_symmetry.space_group_name_H-M   'P 1'
#
loop_
_entity.id
_entity.type
_entity.pdbx_description
1 polymer ?
#
loop_
_entity_poly.entity_id
_entity_poly.type
_entity_poly.pdbx_seq_one_letter_code
_entity_poly.pdbx_strand_id
1 'polypeptide(L)'
;MSSTMSSKTSGVPEAHHPGLRQEQKLFDDAWKQQGTVDLERSGLNVGFSDSVSDAESSGSESTRGAVGKAVQNFFWAEMKHKVVKKTRHLALATRTLVQAHGPPTASAASAGKGKLNTKFDKRVAGKLQRLESQLSRQTRETSLIKEHAKLKLLETSAPMRAELMEKLRELMKQRMTMDRDMWNCVKSFLYSMVDSVWEDVEKEIELNVELAWLKSDRATKQNGPVTSWRCYDWLRRKVLRHYLPYDRSIFGKLKNPLYLALTLTMLVPNAGFRVSVLSVILGFILVPGPPDEFQLINFILLSKGTQFITGGLVSMGQGAAIYFGCFNWSEDHLTDCIANRGPGKVSSLTGELADYLGSVLLVWVAFLALPFAQEHRQQKRESTRRNNAAESCESPKRKFGGRLANLLRYDVGCFMLSLLVLFTLTAGNLENRETEVHASAYRHFQENIFWCKVLYSLLSMPFSLFTIQPLQQVLTHTAPTGFNEFGACVPFCMPEA
;
A
#
# COMPACT_ATOMS: atom_id res chain seq x y z
N MET A 1 -38.41 -36.48 66.66
CA MET A 1 -38.80 -37.85 66.24
C MET A 1 -39.34 -37.76 64.83
N SER A 2 -38.99 -38.73 63.98
CA SER A 2 -39.31 -38.85 62.54
C SER A 2 -38.43 -37.98 61.62
N SER A 3 -37.87 -38.44 60.50
CA SER A 3 -37.50 -39.76 59.98
C SER A 3 -36.59 -39.48 58.77
N THR A 4 -35.52 -40.27 58.63
CA THR A 4 -34.57 -40.23 57.52
C THR A 4 -35.15 -40.88 56.26
N MET A 5 -35.00 -40.25 55.09
CA MET A 5 -35.13 -40.90 53.79
C MET A 5 -33.91 -40.62 52.90
N SER A 6 -33.17 -41.70 52.67
CA SER A 6 -32.07 -41.85 51.72
C SER A 6 -32.64 -42.21 50.35
N SER A 7 -32.20 -41.55 49.28
CA SER A 7 -32.44 -42.00 47.90
C SER A 7 -31.11 -42.29 47.20
N LYS A 8 -30.97 -43.54 46.74
CA LYS A 8 -29.87 -44.07 45.92
C LYS A 8 -30.09 -43.65 44.46
N THR A 9 -29.11 -43.01 43.85
CA THR A 9 -29.00 -42.90 42.38
C THR A 9 -28.03 -43.95 41.86
N SER A 10 -28.54 -44.84 41.01
CA SER A 10 -27.83 -45.90 40.29
C SER A 10 -26.88 -45.31 39.24
N GLY A 11 -25.63 -45.77 39.26
CA GLY A 11 -24.62 -45.46 38.24
C GLY A 11 -24.83 -46.20 36.93
N VAL A 12 -24.49 -45.54 35.83
CA VAL A 12 -24.36 -46.11 34.48
C VAL A 12 -22.87 -46.42 34.25
N PRO A 13 -22.49 -47.60 33.73
CA PRO A 13 -21.08 -47.93 33.50
C PRO A 13 -20.54 -47.19 32.26
N GLU A 14 -19.46 -46.45 32.45
CA GLU A 14 -18.68 -45.82 31.39
C GLU A 14 -17.79 -46.89 30.73
N ALA A 15 -18.08 -47.23 29.48
CA ALA A 15 -17.29 -48.19 28.72
C ALA A 15 -15.97 -47.55 28.27
N HIS A 16 -14.89 -47.88 28.99
CA HIS A 16 -13.53 -47.53 28.63
C HIS A 16 -13.10 -48.26 27.34
N HIS A 17 -12.84 -47.52 26.26
CA HIS A 17 -12.16 -48.02 25.07
C HIS A 17 -10.63 -47.88 25.22
N PRO A 18 -9.87 -48.97 25.42
CA PRO A 18 -8.42 -48.92 25.66
C PRO A 18 -7.58 -48.53 24.42
N GLY A 19 -8.14 -48.57 23.20
CA GLY A 19 -7.39 -48.32 21.96
C GLY A 19 -6.91 -46.87 21.78
N LEU A 20 -7.69 -45.88 22.22
CA LEU A 20 -7.38 -44.45 21.99
C LEU A 20 -6.18 -43.95 22.80
N ARG A 21 -5.93 -44.52 23.99
CA ARG A 21 -4.73 -44.15 24.77
C ARG A 21 -3.45 -44.69 24.17
N GLN A 22 -3.52 -45.82 23.47
CA GLN A 22 -2.34 -46.45 22.88
C GLN A 22 -1.91 -45.73 21.61
N GLU A 23 -2.87 -45.27 20.78
CA GLU A 23 -2.58 -44.43 19.61
C GLU A 23 -2.03 -43.05 20.02
N GLN A 24 -2.55 -42.46 21.09
CA GLN A 24 -2.08 -41.16 21.58
C GLN A 24 -0.63 -41.25 22.11
N LYS A 25 -0.28 -42.36 22.77
CA LYS A 25 1.08 -42.59 23.27
C LYS A 25 2.08 -42.86 22.14
N LEU A 26 1.68 -43.65 21.13
CA LEU A 26 2.48 -43.89 19.91
C LEU A 26 2.74 -42.60 19.13
N PHE A 27 1.77 -41.69 19.09
CA PHE A 27 1.92 -40.40 18.42
C PHE A 27 2.83 -39.44 19.19
N ASP A 28 2.70 -39.37 20.52
CA ASP A 28 3.57 -38.54 21.37
C ASP A 28 5.03 -39.02 21.34
N ASP A 29 5.25 -40.34 21.27
CA ASP A 29 6.59 -40.93 21.16
C ASP A 29 7.22 -40.69 19.78
N ALA A 30 6.43 -40.78 18.70
CA ALA A 30 6.88 -40.43 17.35
C ALA A 30 7.24 -38.94 17.21
N TRP A 31 6.47 -38.06 17.86
CA TRP A 31 6.74 -36.62 17.86
C TRP A 31 8.03 -36.26 18.60
N LYS A 32 8.30 -36.91 19.74
CA LYS A 32 9.56 -36.72 20.48
C LYS A 32 10.78 -37.16 19.68
N GLN A 33 10.67 -38.23 18.89
CA GLN A 33 11.77 -38.69 18.03
C GLN A 33 12.01 -37.77 16.84
N GLN A 34 10.98 -37.15 16.29
CA GLN A 34 11.13 -36.26 15.13
C GLN A 34 11.69 -34.88 15.52
N GLY A 35 11.33 -34.37 16.70
CA GLY A 35 11.84 -33.11 17.24
C GLY A 35 13.34 -33.12 17.58
N THR A 36 13.91 -34.27 17.96
CA THR A 36 15.36 -34.40 18.22
C THR A 36 16.18 -34.52 16.94
N VAL A 37 15.65 -35.16 15.90
CA VAL A 37 16.36 -35.34 14.62
C VAL A 37 16.44 -34.05 13.80
N ASP A 38 15.44 -33.18 13.88
CA ASP A 38 15.46 -31.90 13.16
C ASP A 38 16.39 -30.85 13.80
N LEU A 39 16.67 -30.95 15.11
CA LEU A 39 17.60 -30.07 15.82
C LEU A 39 19.07 -30.38 15.51
N GLU A 40 19.44 -31.66 15.34
CA GLU A 40 20.79 -32.05 14.90
C GLU A 40 21.05 -31.75 13.42
N ARG A 41 20.00 -31.75 12.57
CA ARG A 41 20.15 -31.54 11.13
C ARG A 41 20.25 -30.07 10.71
N SER A 42 19.82 -29.13 11.56
CA SER A 42 19.81 -27.70 11.23
C SER A 42 21.17 -27.01 11.22
N GLY A 43 22.27 -27.63 11.70
CA GLY A 43 23.65 -27.16 11.47
C GLY A 43 23.92 -25.67 11.79
N LEU A 44 23.08 -25.03 12.60
CA LEU A 44 23.16 -23.61 12.95
C LEU A 44 24.05 -23.48 14.17
N ASN A 45 25.36 -23.56 13.93
CA ASN A 45 26.36 -23.18 14.89
C ASN A 45 26.44 -21.65 14.92
N VAL A 46 25.52 -21.00 15.66
CA VAL A 46 25.64 -19.58 15.97
C VAL A 46 26.61 -19.48 17.15
N GLY A 47 27.87 -19.17 16.83
CA GLY A 47 28.87 -18.79 17.82
C GLY A 47 28.45 -17.49 18.50
N PHE A 48 27.75 -17.62 19.63
CA PHE A 48 27.49 -16.53 20.56
C PHE A 48 28.67 -16.53 21.54
N SER A 49 29.69 -15.72 21.24
CA SER A 49 30.81 -15.50 22.15
C SER A 49 30.35 -14.74 23.39
N ASP A 50 30.83 -15.24 24.51
CA ASP A 50 30.65 -14.76 25.87
C ASP A 50 30.91 -13.25 26.02
N SER A 51 29.90 -12.51 26.47
CA SER A 51 30.03 -11.38 27.38
C SER A 51 28.66 -10.75 27.60
N VAL A 52 27.95 -11.18 28.65
CA VAL A 52 27.11 -10.36 29.55
C VAL A 52 26.65 -11.35 30.62
N SER A 53 27.41 -11.40 31.71
CA SER A 53 26.97 -11.98 32.97
C SER A 53 26.34 -10.87 33.80
N ASP A 54 25.28 -11.24 34.50
CA ASP A 54 24.72 -10.59 35.70
C ASP A 54 23.80 -9.37 35.49
N ALA A 55 22.50 -9.64 35.24
CA ALA A 55 21.40 -9.04 36.00
C ALA A 55 20.02 -9.61 35.56
N GLU A 56 19.17 -9.88 36.55
CA GLU A 56 17.71 -10.12 36.48
C GLU A 56 17.19 -11.47 35.92
N SER A 57 17.16 -12.46 36.83
CA SER A 57 16.38 -13.69 36.70
C SER A 57 15.38 -13.81 37.86
N SER A 58 14.11 -13.42 37.62
CA SER A 58 12.97 -13.92 38.41
C SER A 58 11.57 -13.69 37.81
N GLY A 59 11.42 -13.09 36.61
CA GLY A 59 10.10 -12.74 36.05
C GLY A 59 9.64 -13.45 34.77
N SER A 60 10.52 -14.11 33.99
CA SER A 60 10.20 -14.46 32.58
C SER A 60 9.77 -15.91 32.31
N GLU A 61 9.86 -16.82 33.30
CA GLU A 61 9.50 -18.23 33.10
C GLU A 61 7.99 -18.48 33.02
N SER A 62 7.19 -17.71 33.77
CA SER A 62 5.73 -17.86 33.81
C SER A 62 5.08 -17.45 32.47
N THR A 63 5.59 -16.39 31.84
CA THR A 63 5.09 -15.88 30.55
C THR A 63 5.39 -16.82 29.39
N ARG A 64 6.57 -17.47 29.37
CA ARG A 64 6.90 -18.48 28.35
C ARG A 64 5.97 -19.69 28.38
N GLY A 65 5.61 -20.16 29.58
CA GLY A 65 4.66 -21.28 29.75
C GLY A 65 3.24 -20.94 29.28
N ALA A 66 2.79 -19.70 29.51
CA ALA A 66 1.47 -19.24 29.05
C ALA A 66 1.38 -19.13 27.52
N VAL A 67 2.42 -18.60 26.87
CA VAL A 67 2.49 -18.51 25.41
C VAL A 67 2.52 -19.90 24.77
N GLY A 68 3.29 -20.84 25.33
CA GLY A 68 3.34 -22.22 24.83
C GLY A 68 1.98 -22.91 24.83
N LYS A 69 1.22 -22.80 25.93
CA LYS A 69 -0.15 -23.34 26.01
C LYS A 69 -1.11 -22.66 25.03
N ALA A 70 -1.00 -21.34 24.82
CA ALA A 70 -1.84 -20.62 23.88
C ALA A 70 -1.61 -21.06 22.42
N VAL A 71 -0.35 -21.23 22.02
CA VAL A 71 0.04 -21.72 20.68
C VAL A 71 -0.46 -23.15 20.45
N GLN A 72 -0.31 -24.03 21.45
CA GLN A 72 -0.79 -25.41 21.36
C GLN A 72 -2.32 -25.48 21.21
N ASN A 73 -3.05 -24.66 21.97
CA ASN A 73 -4.52 -24.58 21.87
C ASN A 73 -4.98 -24.03 20.51
N PHE A 74 -4.27 -23.05 19.96
CA PHE A 74 -4.55 -22.51 18.62
C PHE A 74 -4.38 -23.57 17.53
N PHE A 75 -3.27 -24.33 17.58
CA PHE A 75 -3.00 -25.38 16.61
C PHE A 75 -4.06 -26.49 16.62
N TRP A 76 -4.46 -26.94 17.81
CA TRP A 76 -5.55 -27.92 17.97
C TRP A 76 -6.90 -27.41 17.45
N ALA A 77 -7.22 -26.13 17.69
CA ALA A 77 -8.43 -25.51 17.18
C ALA A 77 -8.43 -25.46 15.63
N GLU A 78 -7.29 -25.15 15.02
CA GLU A 78 -7.15 -25.13 13.56
C GLU A 78 -7.26 -26.54 12.95
N MET A 79 -6.66 -27.55 13.58
CA MET A 79 -6.77 -28.95 13.15
C MET A 79 -8.22 -29.43 13.18
N LYS A 80 -8.94 -29.18 14.28
CA LYS A 80 -10.38 -29.51 14.41
C LYS A 80 -11.21 -28.84 13.31
N HIS A 81 -10.95 -27.56 13.03
CA HIS A 81 -11.64 -26.82 11.97
C HIS A 81 -11.39 -27.44 10.57
N LYS A 82 -10.15 -27.83 10.26
CA LYS A 82 -9.82 -28.49 8.97
C LYS A 82 -10.52 -29.84 8.82
N VAL A 83 -10.60 -30.63 9.90
CA VAL A 83 -11.32 -31.91 9.92
C VAL A 83 -12.81 -31.67 9.67
N VAL A 84 -13.46 -30.80 10.44
CA VAL A 84 -14.89 -30.47 10.30
C VAL A 84 -15.23 -30.00 8.87
N LYS A 85 -14.36 -29.18 8.26
CA LYS A 85 -14.54 -28.71 6.88
C LYS A 85 -14.48 -29.86 5.87
N LYS A 86 -13.51 -30.78 6.01
CA LYS A 86 -13.42 -31.98 5.15
C LYS A 86 -14.65 -32.88 5.31
N THR A 87 -15.14 -33.09 6.53
CA THR A 87 -16.35 -33.89 6.78
C THR A 87 -17.59 -33.27 6.14
N ARG A 88 -17.68 -31.93 6.12
CA ARG A 88 -18.79 -31.21 5.47
C ARG A 88 -18.77 -31.38 3.95
N HIS A 89 -17.59 -31.25 3.32
CA HIS A 89 -17.44 -31.51 1.89
C HIS A 89 -17.76 -32.97 1.53
N LEU A 90 -17.33 -33.92 2.37
CA LEU A 90 -17.66 -35.33 2.19
C LEU A 90 -19.18 -35.55 2.27
N ALA A 91 -19.85 -34.99 3.28
CA ALA A 91 -21.30 -35.10 3.45
C ALA A 91 -22.09 -34.44 2.31
N LEU A 92 -21.64 -33.29 1.82
CA LEU A 92 -22.20 -32.63 0.64
C LEU A 92 -22.02 -33.50 -0.60
N ALA A 93 -20.82 -34.04 -0.86
CA ALA A 93 -20.54 -34.93 -1.97
C ALA A 93 -21.39 -36.21 -1.92
N THR A 94 -21.57 -36.80 -0.72
CA THR A 94 -22.47 -37.95 -0.54
C THR A 94 -23.91 -37.58 -0.87
N ARG A 95 -24.38 -36.37 -0.51
CA ARG A 95 -25.72 -35.89 -0.85
C ARG A 95 -25.89 -35.69 -2.37
N THR A 96 -24.89 -35.14 -3.06
CA THR A 96 -24.93 -34.98 -4.52
C THR A 96 -24.93 -36.33 -5.23
N LEU A 97 -24.14 -37.30 -4.75
CA LEU A 97 -24.14 -38.68 -5.27
C LEU A 97 -25.50 -39.37 -5.09
N VAL A 98 -26.13 -39.19 -3.92
CA VAL A 98 -27.47 -39.74 -3.65
C VAL A 98 -28.54 -39.07 -4.52
N GLN A 99 -28.43 -37.76 -4.79
CA GLN A 99 -29.36 -37.05 -5.69
C GLN A 99 -29.13 -37.36 -7.17
N ALA A 100 -27.88 -37.62 -7.58
CA ALA A 100 -27.54 -38.00 -8.96
C ALA A 100 -28.06 -39.40 -9.33
N HIS A 101 -28.24 -40.30 -8.35
CA HIS A 101 -28.92 -41.58 -8.53
C HIS A 101 -30.46 -41.47 -8.46
N GLY A 102 -31.01 -40.42 -9.07
CA GLY A 102 -32.45 -40.28 -9.28
C GLY A 102 -33.05 -41.50 -9.98
N PRO A 103 -34.31 -41.86 -9.66
CA PRO A 103 -34.92 -43.10 -10.14
C PRO A 103 -34.92 -43.14 -11.68
N PRO A 104 -34.58 -44.28 -12.29
CA PRO A 104 -34.56 -44.43 -13.73
C PRO A 104 -35.94 -44.10 -14.30
N THR A 105 -35.94 -43.31 -15.37
CA THR A 105 -37.13 -42.91 -16.11
C THR A 105 -37.95 -44.15 -16.47
N ALA A 106 -39.17 -44.19 -15.93
CA ALA A 106 -40.06 -45.32 -16.03
C ALA A 106 -40.63 -45.45 -17.44
N SER A 107 -40.31 -46.55 -18.11
CA SER A 107 -41.23 -47.21 -19.02
C SER A 107 -41.18 -48.72 -18.76
N ALA A 108 -42.02 -49.20 -17.83
CA ALA A 108 -42.71 -50.49 -17.87
C ALA A 108 -43.20 -50.84 -16.47
N ALA A 109 -44.52 -51.04 -16.40
CA ALA A 109 -45.31 -51.34 -15.22
C ALA A 109 -44.83 -52.58 -14.43
N SER A 110 -44.80 -52.47 -13.11
CA SER A 110 -45.44 -53.49 -12.26
C SER A 110 -45.84 -52.87 -10.91
N ALA A 111 -47.12 -53.04 -10.59
CA ALA A 111 -47.76 -52.53 -9.40
C ALA A 111 -47.38 -53.40 -8.19
N GLY A 112 -46.91 -52.76 -7.10
CA GLY A 112 -46.79 -53.41 -5.79
C GLY A 112 -45.42 -53.31 -5.13
N LYS A 113 -44.93 -52.10 -4.84
CA LYS A 113 -43.81 -51.84 -3.89
C LYS A 113 -43.67 -50.35 -3.55
N GLY A 114 -44.76 -49.71 -3.09
CA GLY A 114 -44.81 -48.24 -2.95
C GLY A 114 -44.63 -47.65 -1.54
N LYS A 115 -44.54 -48.45 -0.47
CA LYS A 115 -44.66 -47.92 0.92
C LYS A 115 -43.39 -47.97 1.79
N LEU A 116 -42.29 -48.60 1.35
CA LEU A 116 -41.09 -48.74 2.19
C LEU A 116 -40.09 -47.57 2.09
N ASN A 117 -39.96 -46.89 0.94
CA ASN A 117 -38.93 -45.86 0.76
C ASN A 117 -39.21 -44.55 1.51
N THR A 118 -40.48 -44.14 1.68
CA THR A 118 -40.81 -42.84 2.29
C THR A 118 -40.50 -42.75 3.78
N LYS A 119 -40.45 -43.88 4.51
CA LYS A 119 -40.07 -43.91 5.94
C LYS A 119 -38.55 -43.85 6.15
N PHE A 120 -37.78 -44.43 5.23
CA PHE A 120 -36.32 -44.39 5.30
C PHE A 120 -35.80 -42.98 5.02
N ASP A 121 -36.32 -42.33 3.97
CA ASP A 121 -35.94 -40.97 3.60
C ASP A 121 -36.24 -39.94 4.69
N LYS A 122 -37.40 -40.04 5.38
CA LYS A 122 -37.72 -39.13 6.49
C LYS A 122 -36.79 -39.29 7.70
N ARG A 123 -36.35 -40.52 8.01
CA ARG A 123 -35.40 -40.75 9.12
C ARG A 123 -33.99 -40.28 8.77
N VAL A 124 -33.55 -40.48 7.53
CA VAL A 124 -32.23 -40.04 7.06
C VAL A 124 -32.18 -38.51 6.99
N ALA A 125 -33.20 -37.86 6.40
CA ALA A 125 -33.29 -36.40 6.32
C ALA A 125 -33.27 -35.73 7.72
N GLY A 126 -34.01 -36.28 8.68
CA GLY A 126 -34.01 -35.77 10.06
C GLY A 126 -32.66 -35.91 10.77
N LYS A 127 -31.91 -37.00 10.52
CA LYS A 127 -30.53 -37.16 11.04
C LYS A 127 -29.56 -36.17 10.39
N LEU A 128 -29.67 -35.96 9.08
CA LEU A 128 -28.80 -35.04 8.33
C LEU A 128 -28.99 -33.59 8.76
N GLN A 129 -30.24 -33.17 8.97
CA GLN A 129 -30.55 -31.82 9.46
C GLN A 129 -30.03 -31.58 10.89
N ARG A 130 -30.11 -32.59 11.77
CA ARG A 130 -29.50 -32.51 13.11
C ARG A 130 -27.98 -32.40 13.02
N LEU A 131 -27.34 -33.20 12.17
CA LEU A 131 -25.90 -33.17 11.94
C LEU A 131 -25.44 -31.81 11.42
N GLU A 132 -26.17 -31.23 10.45
CA GLU A 132 -25.89 -29.89 9.92
C GLU A 132 -26.04 -28.80 10.98
N SER A 133 -27.09 -28.89 11.82
CA SER A 133 -27.27 -27.96 12.93
C SER A 133 -26.15 -28.05 13.97
N GLN A 134 -25.69 -29.26 14.30
CA GLN A 134 -24.56 -29.47 15.21
C GLN A 134 -23.24 -28.98 14.62
N LEU A 135 -23.00 -29.23 13.33
CA LEU A 135 -21.80 -28.76 12.63
C LEU A 135 -21.76 -27.23 12.55
N SER A 136 -22.91 -26.60 12.31
CA SER A 136 -23.03 -25.13 12.29
C SER A 136 -22.76 -24.51 13.67
N ARG A 137 -23.22 -25.14 14.76
CA ARG A 137 -22.90 -24.72 16.13
C ARG A 137 -21.40 -24.87 16.44
N GLN A 138 -20.80 -26.02 16.12
CA GLN A 138 -19.36 -26.23 16.33
C GLN A 138 -18.50 -25.28 15.48
N THR A 139 -18.94 -24.94 14.27
CA THR A 139 -18.23 -23.96 13.43
C THR A 139 -18.30 -22.56 14.04
N ARG A 140 -19.44 -22.17 14.64
CA ARG A 140 -19.56 -20.89 15.36
C ARG A 140 -18.71 -20.86 16.62
N GLU A 141 -18.75 -21.92 17.45
CA GLU A 141 -17.93 -22.00 18.67
C GLU A 141 -16.44 -21.99 18.35
N THR A 142 -15.99 -22.73 17.34
CA THR A 142 -14.58 -22.70 16.92
C THR A 142 -14.16 -21.34 16.35
N SER A 143 -15.06 -20.63 15.66
CA SER A 143 -14.79 -19.25 15.23
C SER A 143 -14.66 -18.27 16.40
N LEU A 144 -15.53 -18.37 17.42
CA LEU A 144 -15.45 -17.54 18.63
C LEU A 144 -14.19 -17.82 19.45
N ILE A 145 -13.80 -19.09 19.58
CA ILE A 145 -12.55 -19.47 20.26
C ILE A 145 -11.34 -18.91 19.51
N LYS A 146 -11.36 -18.93 18.17
CA LYS A 146 -10.28 -18.35 17.35
C LYS A 146 -10.18 -16.84 17.53
N GLU A 147 -11.29 -16.12 17.55
CA GLU A 147 -11.31 -14.67 17.80
C GLU A 147 -10.86 -14.33 19.22
N HIS A 148 -11.31 -15.10 20.22
CA HIS A 148 -10.87 -14.90 21.62
C HIS A 148 -9.38 -15.22 21.81
N ALA A 149 -8.87 -16.26 21.15
CA ALA A 149 -7.45 -16.59 21.15
C ALA A 149 -6.61 -15.49 20.49
N LYS A 150 -7.06 -14.92 19.35
CA LYS A 150 -6.42 -13.77 18.71
C LYS A 150 -6.40 -12.55 19.61
N LEU A 151 -7.52 -12.22 20.25
CA LEU A 151 -7.60 -11.09 21.19
C LEU A 151 -6.64 -11.26 22.37
N LYS A 152 -6.60 -12.45 22.99
CA LYS A 152 -5.63 -12.74 24.05
C LYS A 152 -4.19 -12.68 23.56
N LEU A 153 -3.91 -13.13 22.34
CA LEU A 153 -2.57 -13.03 21.75
C LEU A 153 -2.20 -11.57 21.49
N LEU A 154 -3.14 -10.75 21.01
CA LEU A 154 -2.95 -9.31 20.84
C LEU A 154 -2.72 -8.59 22.20
N GLU A 155 -3.53 -8.87 23.21
CA GLU A 155 -3.36 -8.28 24.55
C GLU A 155 -2.03 -8.69 25.20
N THR A 156 -1.70 -9.99 25.18
CA THR A 156 -0.41 -10.48 25.73
C THR A 156 0.79 -9.96 24.96
N SER A 157 0.63 -9.62 23.67
CA SER A 157 1.70 -9.03 22.87
C SER A 157 1.88 -7.52 23.08
N ALA A 158 0.98 -6.82 23.80
CA ALA A 158 1.07 -5.36 23.96
C ALA A 158 2.43 -4.85 24.50
N PRO A 159 2.99 -5.37 25.62
CA PRO A 159 4.31 -4.92 26.09
C PRO A 159 5.43 -5.28 25.10
N MET A 160 5.32 -6.45 24.46
CA MET A 160 6.27 -6.88 23.43
C MET A 160 6.18 -5.99 22.18
N ARG A 161 5.00 -5.48 21.84
CA ARG A 161 4.77 -4.54 20.74
C ARG A 161 5.38 -3.18 21.07
N ALA A 162 5.16 -2.64 22.27
CA ALA A 162 5.77 -1.37 22.67
C ALA A 162 7.31 -1.44 22.59
N GLU A 163 7.91 -2.50 23.15
CA GLU A 163 9.36 -2.71 23.07
C GLU A 163 9.84 -2.90 21.62
N LEU A 164 9.07 -3.65 20.81
CA LEU A 164 9.36 -3.83 19.38
C LEU A 164 9.27 -2.50 18.62
N MET A 165 8.29 -1.64 18.92
CA MET A 165 8.08 -0.34 18.29
C MET A 165 9.20 0.62 18.65
N GLU A 166 9.65 0.64 19.91
CA GLU A 166 10.83 1.41 20.31
C GLU A 166 12.10 0.92 19.60
N LYS A 167 12.31 -0.39 19.51
CA LYS A 167 13.41 -0.97 18.72
C LYS A 167 13.26 -0.64 17.23
N LEU A 168 12.04 -0.64 16.69
CA LEU A 168 11.75 -0.24 15.31
C LEU A 168 12.03 1.23 15.08
N ARG A 169 11.77 2.10 16.05
CA ARG A 169 12.12 3.53 16.01
C ARG A 169 13.62 3.69 15.86
N GLU A 170 14.38 3.05 16.73
CA GLU A 170 15.84 3.12 16.70
C GLU A 170 16.41 2.44 15.45
N LEU A 171 15.85 1.32 15.01
CA LEU A 171 16.21 0.69 13.74
C LEU A 171 15.84 1.56 12.54
N MET A 172 14.72 2.27 12.56
CA MET A 172 14.30 3.15 11.46
C MET A 172 15.20 4.39 11.40
N LYS A 173 15.53 4.98 12.55
CA LYS A 173 16.55 6.02 12.68
C LYS A 173 17.89 5.54 12.13
N GLN A 174 18.35 4.36 12.57
CA GLN A 174 19.59 3.76 12.08
C GLN A 174 19.52 3.46 10.60
N ARG A 175 18.43 2.90 10.07
CA ARG A 175 18.28 2.56 8.64
C ARG A 175 18.19 3.78 7.75
N MET A 176 17.46 4.81 8.19
CA MET A 176 17.40 6.09 7.49
C MET A 176 18.77 6.76 7.48
N THR A 177 19.57 6.61 8.55
CA THR A 177 20.92 7.18 8.65
C THR A 177 22.07 6.29 8.20
N MET A 178 21.78 5.02 7.91
CA MET A 178 22.72 4.02 7.40
C MET A 178 23.15 4.28 5.98
N ASP A 179 22.45 5.15 5.25
CA ASP A 179 22.89 5.54 3.92
C ASP A 179 24.28 6.17 4.02
N ARG A 180 25.28 5.44 3.50
CA ARG A 180 26.70 5.81 3.56
C ARG A 180 26.95 7.15 2.86
N ASP A 181 26.08 7.52 1.93
CA ASP A 181 26.22 8.71 1.10
C ASP A 181 25.54 9.95 1.67
N MET A 182 24.81 9.83 2.77
CA MET A 182 24.07 10.95 3.34
C MET A 182 24.98 11.89 4.15
N TRP A 183 24.80 13.19 3.97
CA TRP A 183 25.50 14.23 4.73
C TRP A 183 25.11 14.27 6.21
N ASN A 184 26.06 14.57 7.08
CA ASN A 184 25.85 14.55 8.54
C ASN A 184 24.82 15.58 9.03
N CYS A 185 24.75 16.77 8.41
CA CYS A 185 23.72 17.76 8.76
C CYS A 185 22.30 17.23 8.47
N VAL A 186 22.13 16.54 7.33
CA VAL A 186 20.86 15.91 6.94
C VAL A 186 20.52 14.75 7.88
N LYS A 187 21.52 13.98 8.34
CA LYS A 187 21.32 12.92 9.35
C LYS A 187 20.70 13.48 10.63
N SER A 188 21.26 14.56 11.16
CA SER A 188 20.76 15.18 12.40
C SER A 188 19.34 15.72 12.24
N PHE A 189 19.05 16.37 11.11
CA PHE A 189 17.71 16.86 10.81
C PHE A 189 16.69 15.72 10.68
N LEU A 190 17.03 14.67 9.94
CA LEU A 190 16.15 13.49 9.78
C LEU A 190 15.89 12.79 11.11
N TYR A 191 16.88 12.70 12.00
CA TYR A 191 16.69 12.16 13.34
C TYR A 191 15.58 12.91 14.09
N SER A 192 15.66 14.25 14.13
CA SER A 192 14.66 15.09 14.79
C SER A 192 13.30 15.01 14.12
N MET A 193 13.26 14.94 12.79
CA MET A 193 12.02 14.80 12.04
C MET A 193 11.33 13.46 12.32
N VAL A 194 12.08 12.36 12.36
CA VAL A 194 11.54 11.04 12.69
C VAL A 194 10.97 11.05 14.10
N ASP A 195 11.64 11.69 15.06
CA ASP A 195 11.13 11.81 16.43
C ASP A 195 9.79 12.56 16.50
N SER A 196 9.63 13.64 15.71
CA SER A 196 8.38 14.40 15.66
C SER A 196 7.23 13.64 15.00
N VAL A 197 7.52 12.76 14.05
CA VAL A 197 6.51 12.05 13.24
C VAL A 197 6.23 10.64 13.79
N TRP A 198 7.04 10.18 14.75
CA TRP A 198 7.00 8.81 15.25
C TRP A 198 5.63 8.43 15.84
N GLU A 199 4.98 9.33 16.56
CA GLU A 199 3.66 9.05 17.18
C GLU A 199 2.58 8.72 16.15
N ASP A 200 2.62 9.34 14.97
CA ASP A 200 1.69 9.07 13.88
C ASP A 200 2.07 7.79 13.14
N VAL A 201 3.36 7.57 12.95
CA VAL A 201 3.92 6.35 12.33
C VAL A 201 3.62 5.12 13.19
N GLU A 202 3.68 5.24 14.51
CA GLU A 202 3.40 4.15 15.44
C GLU A 202 2.00 3.57 15.25
N LYS A 203 0.99 4.44 15.19
CA LYS A 203 -0.42 4.03 14.96
C LYS A 203 -0.61 3.35 13.61
N GLU A 204 0.05 3.84 12.57
CA GLU A 204 -0.07 3.29 11.22
C GLU A 204 0.73 1.98 11.06
N ILE A 205 1.88 1.86 11.73
CA ILE A 205 2.66 0.63 11.77
C ILE A 205 1.92 -0.46 12.53
N GLU A 206 1.29 -0.18 13.67
CA GLU A 206 0.49 -1.20 14.37
C GLU A 206 -0.58 -1.80 13.43
N LEU A 207 -1.28 -0.94 12.69
CA LEU A 207 -2.29 -1.34 11.71
C LEU A 207 -1.70 -2.12 10.53
N ASN A 208 -0.48 -1.78 10.10
CA ASN A 208 0.20 -2.44 9.00
C ASN A 208 0.95 -3.73 9.40
N VAL A 209 1.44 -3.85 10.63
CA VAL A 209 2.10 -5.06 11.17
C VAL A 209 1.09 -6.18 11.29
N GLU A 210 -0.12 -5.89 11.81
CA GLU A 210 -1.23 -6.84 11.82
C GLU A 210 -1.55 -7.37 10.41
N LEU A 211 -1.37 -6.50 9.42
CA LEU A 211 -1.62 -6.78 8.01
C LEU A 211 -0.44 -7.47 7.28
N ALA A 212 0.79 -7.25 7.74
CA ALA A 212 2.03 -7.78 7.17
C ALA A 212 2.36 -9.17 7.71
N TRP A 213 2.03 -9.47 8.98
CA TRP A 213 2.12 -10.81 9.55
C TRP A 213 1.30 -11.85 8.77
N LEU A 214 0.27 -11.41 8.05
CA LEU A 214 -0.56 -12.27 7.20
C LEU A 214 0.02 -12.50 5.80
N LYS A 215 1.15 -11.88 5.42
CA LYS A 215 1.63 -11.91 4.04
C LYS A 215 3.15 -11.79 3.89
N SER A 216 3.91 -12.65 4.57
CA SER A 216 5.31 -12.87 4.21
C SER A 216 5.39 -13.86 3.04
N ASP A 217 5.35 -13.34 1.82
CA ASP A 217 5.65 -14.09 0.62
C ASP A 217 6.80 -13.39 -0.06
N ARG A 218 7.91 -14.11 -0.26
CA ARG A 218 9.08 -13.64 -1.02
C ARG A 218 8.62 -13.04 -2.34
N ALA A 219 9.19 -11.88 -2.68
CA ALA A 219 9.00 -11.22 -3.96
C ALA A 219 9.39 -12.19 -5.09
N THR A 220 8.39 -12.85 -5.66
CA THR A 220 8.60 -13.74 -6.80
C THR A 220 8.98 -12.85 -7.98
N LYS A 221 10.01 -13.23 -8.75
CA LYS A 221 10.45 -12.50 -9.95
C LYS A 221 9.25 -12.37 -10.91
N GLN A 222 8.61 -11.21 -10.91
CA GLN A 222 7.45 -10.95 -11.74
C GLN A 222 7.92 -10.34 -13.07
N ASN A 223 7.55 -10.99 -14.17
CA ASN A 223 7.80 -10.49 -15.51
C ASN A 223 6.94 -9.24 -15.77
N GLY A 224 7.51 -8.24 -16.43
CA GLY A 224 6.79 -7.03 -16.82
C GLY A 224 5.75 -7.29 -17.91
N PRO A 225 4.84 -6.32 -18.16
CA PRO A 225 3.92 -6.40 -19.29
C PRO A 225 4.70 -6.47 -20.60
N VAL A 226 4.29 -7.36 -21.51
CA VAL A 226 4.88 -7.51 -22.84
C VAL A 226 3.96 -6.83 -23.84
N THR A 227 4.47 -5.89 -24.63
CA THR A 227 3.76 -5.32 -25.77
C THR A 227 4.36 -5.81 -27.08
N SER A 228 3.65 -5.57 -28.20
CA SER A 228 4.16 -5.85 -29.54
C SER A 228 5.32 -4.93 -29.93
N TRP A 229 5.51 -3.78 -29.27
CA TRP A 229 6.48 -2.77 -29.65
C TRP A 229 7.74 -2.86 -28.78
N ARG A 230 8.69 -3.70 -29.22
CA ARG A 230 9.94 -3.97 -28.50
C ARG A 230 10.72 -2.71 -28.09
N CYS A 231 10.74 -1.68 -28.94
CA CYS A 231 11.44 -0.41 -28.66
C CYS A 231 10.76 0.37 -27.52
N TYR A 232 9.43 0.49 -27.56
CA TYR A 232 8.65 1.13 -26.50
C TYR A 232 8.85 0.42 -25.17
N ASP A 233 8.75 -0.91 -25.13
CA ASP A 233 8.96 -1.69 -23.91
C ASP A 233 10.36 -1.52 -23.35
N TRP A 234 11.37 -1.49 -24.21
CA TRP A 234 12.75 -1.28 -23.77
C TRP A 234 12.94 0.12 -23.16
N LEU A 235 12.45 1.16 -23.84
CA LEU A 235 12.57 2.54 -23.38
C LEU A 235 11.79 2.76 -22.09
N ARG A 236 10.53 2.30 -22.03
CA ARG A 236 9.67 2.35 -20.84
C ARG A 236 10.36 1.69 -19.65
N ARG A 237 10.84 0.45 -19.82
CA ARG A 237 11.57 -0.28 -18.76
C ARG A 237 12.76 0.50 -18.28
N LYS A 238 13.58 1.04 -19.19
CA LYS A 238 14.78 1.79 -18.82
C LYS A 238 14.42 3.07 -18.06
N VAL A 239 13.52 3.89 -18.59
CA VAL A 239 13.14 5.18 -17.98
C VAL A 239 12.47 4.97 -16.61
N LEU A 240 11.45 4.11 -16.52
CA LEU A 240 10.74 3.87 -15.27
C LEU A 240 11.63 3.23 -14.19
N ARG A 241 12.53 2.32 -14.57
CA ARG A 241 13.49 1.71 -13.62
C ARG A 241 14.44 2.74 -13.01
N HIS A 242 14.86 3.73 -13.79
CA HIS A 242 15.81 4.75 -13.31
C HIS A 242 15.09 5.88 -12.57
N TYR A 243 13.87 6.23 -12.99
CA TYR A 243 13.07 7.27 -12.35
C TYR A 243 12.38 6.80 -11.06
N LEU A 244 11.81 5.58 -11.07
CA LEU A 244 11.00 5.00 -10.00
C LEU A 244 11.49 3.57 -9.63
N PRO A 245 12.75 3.40 -9.20
CA PRO A 245 13.26 2.09 -8.78
C PRO A 245 12.57 1.58 -7.51
N TYR A 246 12.30 0.27 -7.47
CA TYR A 246 11.73 -0.38 -6.27
C TYR A 246 12.75 -0.64 -5.15
N ASP A 247 14.04 -0.51 -5.43
CA ASP A 247 15.15 -1.01 -4.60
C ASP A 247 16.24 0.04 -4.33
N ARG A 248 15.94 1.33 -4.53
CA ARG A 248 16.93 2.40 -4.28
C ARG A 248 16.35 3.49 -3.40
N SER A 249 17.15 3.91 -2.42
CA SER A 249 16.92 5.12 -1.64
C SER A 249 16.99 6.38 -2.53
N ILE A 250 16.55 7.52 -2.00
CA ILE A 250 16.67 8.82 -2.70
C ILE A 250 18.13 9.14 -3.06
N PHE A 251 19.07 8.87 -2.15
CA PHE A 251 20.50 9.06 -2.42
C PHE A 251 21.02 8.08 -3.47
N GLY A 252 20.56 6.82 -3.44
CA GLY A 252 20.83 5.84 -4.48
C GLY A 252 20.28 6.24 -5.86
N LYS A 253 19.20 7.03 -5.91
CA LYS A 253 18.69 7.64 -7.15
C LYS A 253 19.59 8.78 -7.62
N LEU A 254 20.04 9.67 -6.72
CA LEU A 254 20.91 10.80 -7.07
C LEU A 254 22.26 10.36 -7.68
N LYS A 255 22.79 9.21 -7.28
CA LYS A 255 23.99 8.61 -7.89
C LYS A 255 23.79 8.12 -9.32
N ASN A 256 22.56 7.91 -9.75
CA ASN A 256 22.27 7.41 -11.09
C ASN A 256 22.31 8.57 -12.09
N PRO A 257 23.23 8.58 -13.07
CA PRO A 257 23.38 9.69 -13.98
C PRO A 257 22.13 9.92 -14.84
N LEU A 258 21.37 8.87 -15.18
CA LEU A 258 20.13 9.02 -15.94
C LEU A 258 19.01 9.67 -15.10
N TYR A 259 18.91 9.30 -13.82
CA TYR A 259 17.97 9.95 -12.90
C TYR A 259 18.32 11.43 -12.72
N LEU A 260 19.60 11.73 -12.52
CA LEU A 260 20.08 13.10 -12.40
C LEU A 260 19.83 13.89 -13.69
N ALA A 261 20.11 13.32 -14.87
CA ALA A 261 19.85 13.97 -16.14
C ALA A 261 18.35 14.28 -16.34
N LEU A 262 17.46 13.31 -16.06
CA LEU A 262 16.01 13.53 -16.12
C LEU A 262 15.57 14.60 -15.12
N THR A 263 16.08 14.55 -13.90
CA THR A 263 15.74 15.52 -12.84
C THR A 263 16.24 16.91 -13.21
N LEU A 264 17.49 17.06 -13.62
CA LEU A 264 18.05 18.33 -14.09
C LEU A 264 17.25 18.89 -15.27
N THR A 265 16.82 18.05 -16.21
CA THR A 265 15.96 18.47 -17.33
C THR A 265 14.60 18.96 -16.83
N MET A 266 14.02 18.35 -15.79
CA MET A 266 12.79 18.84 -15.15
C MET A 266 12.99 20.12 -14.34
N LEU A 267 14.20 20.39 -13.86
CA LEU A 267 14.53 21.60 -13.11
C LEU A 267 14.68 22.83 -14.00
N VAL A 268 14.85 22.67 -15.32
CA VAL A 268 14.91 23.78 -16.27
C VAL A 268 13.50 24.34 -16.50
N PRO A 269 13.18 25.57 -16.05
CA PRO A 269 11.84 26.14 -16.15
C PRO A 269 11.49 26.67 -17.56
N ASN A 270 12.33 26.40 -18.55
CA ASN A 270 12.26 27.00 -19.88
C ASN A 270 11.66 26.02 -20.91
N ALA A 271 10.95 26.58 -21.89
CA ALA A 271 10.50 25.90 -23.12
C ALA A 271 9.63 24.65 -22.95
N GLY A 272 9.01 24.43 -21.78
CA GLY A 272 8.15 23.26 -21.55
C GLY A 272 8.91 21.91 -21.53
N PHE A 273 10.23 21.92 -21.31
CA PHE A 273 11.01 20.68 -21.15
C PHE A 273 10.49 19.82 -20.00
N ARG A 274 10.20 20.46 -18.85
CA ARG A 274 9.61 19.80 -17.68
C ARG A 274 8.31 19.06 -18.06
N VAL A 275 7.36 19.75 -18.68
CA VAL A 275 6.09 19.16 -19.14
C VAL A 275 6.34 18.02 -20.12
N SER A 276 7.28 18.17 -21.05
CA SER A 276 7.57 17.13 -22.05
C SER A 276 8.10 15.84 -21.39
N VAL A 277 9.04 15.95 -20.46
CA VAL A 277 9.59 14.78 -19.73
C VAL A 277 8.51 14.14 -18.85
N LEU A 278 7.74 14.94 -18.11
CA LEU A 278 6.65 14.43 -17.28
C LEU A 278 5.54 13.78 -18.11
N SER A 279 5.24 14.29 -19.31
CA SER A 279 4.29 13.68 -20.24
C SER A 279 4.74 12.29 -20.67
N VAL A 280 6.02 12.12 -21.00
CA VAL A 280 6.59 10.83 -21.38
C VAL A 280 6.52 9.84 -20.21
N ILE A 281 6.85 10.28 -19.00
CA ILE A 281 6.80 9.44 -17.79
C ILE A 281 5.35 9.03 -17.48
N LEU A 282 4.41 9.96 -17.55
CA LEU A 282 2.99 9.66 -17.35
C LEU A 282 2.49 8.66 -18.40
N GLY A 283 2.83 8.86 -19.67
CA GLY A 283 2.51 7.92 -20.75
C GLY A 283 3.04 6.50 -20.47
N PHE A 284 4.28 6.40 -19.99
CA PHE A 284 4.87 5.13 -19.57
C PHE A 284 4.18 4.48 -18.36
N ILE A 285 3.62 5.27 -17.44
CA ILE A 285 2.83 4.75 -16.32
C ILE A 285 1.46 4.25 -16.80
N LEU A 286 0.80 4.98 -17.70
CA LEU A 286 -0.56 4.68 -18.16
C LEU A 286 -0.64 3.54 -19.19
N VAL A 287 0.42 3.28 -19.96
CA VAL A 287 0.44 2.30 -21.05
C VAL A 287 1.51 1.24 -20.79
N PRO A 288 1.23 -0.08 -20.90
CA PRO A 288 0.08 -0.70 -21.59
C PRO A 288 -1.06 -1.20 -20.70
N GLY A 289 -0.90 -1.18 -19.38
CA GLY A 289 -1.86 -1.76 -18.45
C GLY A 289 -2.50 -0.70 -17.56
N PRO A 290 -3.49 -1.10 -16.73
CA PRO A 290 -4.01 -0.21 -15.72
C PRO A 290 -2.85 0.28 -14.83
N PRO A 291 -2.75 1.59 -14.59
CA PRO A 291 -1.68 2.14 -13.78
C PRO A 291 -1.82 1.68 -12.31
N ASP A 292 -0.70 1.63 -11.60
CA ASP A 292 -0.71 1.39 -10.16
C ASP A 292 -1.09 2.69 -9.41
N GLU A 293 -1.97 2.57 -8.42
CA GLU A 293 -2.49 3.71 -7.66
C GLU A 293 -1.36 4.51 -6.98
N PHE A 294 -0.43 3.83 -6.31
CA PHE A 294 0.70 4.50 -5.65
C PHE A 294 1.57 5.24 -6.66
N GLN A 295 1.84 4.66 -7.84
CA GLN A 295 2.64 5.32 -8.88
C GLN A 295 1.98 6.60 -9.41
N LEU A 296 0.66 6.60 -9.63
CA LEU A 296 -0.05 7.81 -10.06
C LEU A 296 -0.04 8.89 -8.98
N ILE A 297 -0.29 8.52 -7.73
CA ILE A 297 -0.26 9.50 -6.65
C ILE A 297 1.15 10.06 -6.47
N ASN A 298 2.16 9.20 -6.52
CA ASN A 298 3.55 9.61 -6.46
C ASN A 298 3.92 10.55 -7.63
N PHE A 299 3.42 10.26 -8.84
CA PHE A 299 3.59 11.15 -9.99
C PHE A 299 2.94 12.53 -9.76
N ILE A 300 1.71 12.57 -9.26
CA ILE A 300 0.99 13.83 -8.95
C ILE A 300 1.78 14.66 -7.93
N LEU A 301 2.18 14.03 -6.81
CA LEU A 301 2.91 14.70 -5.74
C LEU A 301 4.27 15.20 -6.21
N LEU A 302 5.02 14.38 -6.96
CA LEU A 302 6.33 14.76 -7.48
C LEU A 302 6.22 15.86 -8.55
N SER A 303 5.22 15.80 -9.43
CA SER A 303 4.94 16.84 -10.43
C SER A 303 4.63 18.18 -9.75
N LYS A 304 3.78 18.19 -8.72
CA LYS A 304 3.41 19.41 -8.00
C LYS A 304 4.51 19.94 -7.08
N GLY A 305 5.24 19.05 -6.42
CA GLY A 305 6.39 19.42 -5.59
C GLY A 305 7.53 20.02 -6.42
N THR A 306 7.84 19.43 -7.58
CA THR A 306 8.81 20.01 -8.52
C THR A 306 8.30 21.34 -9.09
N GLN A 307 6.99 21.46 -9.37
CA GLN A 307 6.38 22.72 -9.78
C GLN A 307 6.59 23.82 -8.72
N PHE A 308 6.36 23.53 -7.44
CA PHE A 308 6.58 24.47 -6.34
C PHE A 308 8.04 24.95 -6.26
N ILE A 309 9.00 24.02 -6.30
CA ILE A 309 10.43 24.36 -6.19
C ILE A 309 10.89 25.16 -7.42
N THR A 310 10.62 24.67 -8.62
CA THR A 310 11.19 25.23 -9.86
C THR A 310 10.37 26.41 -10.40
N GLY A 311 9.06 26.21 -10.51
CA GLY A 311 8.12 27.23 -11.01
C GLY A 311 7.80 28.29 -9.96
N GLY A 312 7.84 27.95 -8.67
CA GLY A 312 7.62 28.89 -7.58
C GLY A 312 8.93 29.55 -7.16
N LEU A 313 9.73 28.85 -6.36
CA LEU A 313 10.91 29.46 -5.70
C LEU A 313 12.00 29.90 -6.67
N VAL A 314 12.43 29.02 -7.59
CA VAL A 314 13.51 29.34 -8.53
C VAL A 314 13.10 30.42 -9.52
N SER A 315 11.92 30.29 -10.14
CA SER A 315 11.43 31.29 -11.09
C SER A 315 11.16 32.65 -10.43
N MET A 316 10.62 32.67 -9.21
CA MET A 316 10.47 33.92 -8.43
C MET A 316 11.82 34.57 -8.16
N GLY A 317 12.81 33.80 -7.70
CA GLY A 317 14.16 34.29 -7.46
C GLY A 317 14.82 34.83 -8.72
N GLN A 318 14.66 34.16 -9.86
CA GLN A 318 15.14 34.62 -11.15
C GLN A 318 14.47 35.94 -11.57
N GLY A 319 13.14 36.05 -11.44
CA GLY A 319 12.42 37.28 -11.72
C GLY A 319 12.90 38.44 -10.86
N ALA A 320 13.02 38.22 -9.54
CA ALA A 320 13.52 39.22 -8.61
C ALA A 320 14.96 39.66 -8.92
N ALA A 321 15.85 38.72 -9.25
CA ALA A 321 17.23 39.03 -9.62
C ALA A 321 17.33 39.86 -10.91
N ILE A 322 16.47 39.60 -11.90
CA ILE A 322 16.38 40.40 -13.13
C ILE A 322 15.93 41.83 -12.81
N TYR A 323 14.87 42.00 -12.03
CA TYR A 323 14.39 43.34 -11.65
C TYR A 323 15.42 44.11 -10.83
N PHE A 324 16.03 43.48 -9.82
CA PHE A 324 17.08 44.08 -9.01
C PHE A 324 18.31 44.44 -9.85
N GLY A 325 18.65 43.62 -10.84
CA GLY A 325 19.73 43.91 -11.77
C GLY A 325 19.44 45.14 -12.63
N CYS A 326 18.24 45.25 -13.19
CA CYS A 326 17.87 46.46 -13.93
C CYS A 326 17.85 47.71 -13.04
N PHE A 327 17.39 47.57 -11.80
CA PHE A 327 17.37 48.66 -10.83
C PHE A 327 18.78 49.18 -10.49
N ASN A 328 19.75 48.30 -10.22
CA ASN A 328 21.09 48.73 -9.79
C ASN A 328 22.02 49.12 -10.93
N TRP A 329 21.93 48.47 -12.10
CA TRP A 329 22.89 48.68 -13.20
C TRP A 329 22.37 49.56 -14.32
N SER A 330 21.11 49.98 -14.29
CA SER A 330 20.50 50.76 -15.38
C SER A 330 19.56 51.83 -14.85
N GLU A 331 20.04 52.64 -13.90
CA GLU A 331 19.25 53.71 -13.26
C GLU A 331 18.66 54.69 -14.30
N ASP A 332 19.46 55.16 -15.25
CA ASP A 332 19.04 56.11 -16.30
C ASP A 332 18.08 55.50 -17.35
N HIS A 333 18.06 54.17 -17.48
CA HIS A 333 17.32 53.45 -18.52
C HIS A 333 16.52 52.27 -17.96
N LEU A 334 15.95 52.44 -16.76
CA LEU A 334 15.27 51.38 -16.03
C LEU A 334 14.12 50.77 -16.83
N THR A 335 13.30 51.61 -17.46
CA THR A 335 12.16 51.20 -18.28
C THR A 335 12.58 50.36 -19.49
N ASP A 336 13.67 50.75 -20.14
CA ASP A 336 14.20 50.03 -21.31
C ASP A 336 14.86 48.71 -20.90
N CYS A 337 15.55 48.67 -19.75
CA CYS A 337 16.10 47.44 -19.21
C CYS A 337 14.98 46.44 -18.89
N ILE A 338 13.93 46.86 -18.18
CA ILE A 338 12.78 46.01 -17.86
C ILE A 338 12.06 45.56 -19.14
N ALA A 339 11.85 46.46 -20.10
CA ALA A 339 11.17 46.13 -21.36
C ALA A 339 11.91 45.07 -22.19
N ASN A 340 13.25 45.03 -22.12
CA ASN A 340 14.08 44.11 -22.92
C ASN A 340 14.52 42.86 -22.17
N ARG A 341 14.72 42.94 -20.84
CA ARG A 341 15.24 41.85 -20.01
C ARG A 341 14.25 41.31 -18.99
N GLY A 342 13.04 41.88 -18.91
CA GLY A 342 12.00 41.47 -17.98
C GLY A 342 11.72 39.96 -18.05
N PRO A 343 11.26 39.35 -16.95
CA PRO A 343 11.17 37.90 -16.83
C PRO A 343 10.31 37.23 -17.91
N GLY A 344 9.27 37.90 -18.43
CA GLY A 344 8.43 37.39 -19.52
C GLY A 344 9.07 37.46 -20.93
N LYS A 345 10.28 38.04 -21.07
CA LYS A 345 11.01 38.13 -22.34
C LYS A 345 12.08 37.06 -22.53
N VAL A 346 12.57 36.48 -21.44
CA VAL A 346 13.65 35.48 -21.49
C VAL A 346 13.19 34.18 -22.15
N SER A 347 11.88 33.88 -22.09
CA SER A 347 11.28 32.68 -22.67
C SER A 347 10.31 33.02 -23.81
N SER A 348 10.14 32.08 -24.74
CA SER A 348 9.07 32.18 -25.72
C SER A 348 7.71 32.09 -25.01
N LEU A 349 6.76 32.96 -25.37
CA LEU A 349 5.40 32.94 -24.82
C LEU A 349 4.78 31.55 -24.92
N THR A 350 4.97 30.87 -26.07
CA THR A 350 4.49 29.50 -26.29
C THR A 350 5.09 28.53 -25.28
N GLY A 351 6.37 28.66 -24.94
CA GLY A 351 7.04 27.82 -23.95
C GLY A 351 6.49 28.05 -22.54
N GLU A 352 6.24 29.31 -22.15
CA GLU A 352 5.66 29.64 -20.85
C GLU A 352 4.22 29.15 -20.72
N LEU A 353 3.41 29.32 -21.77
CA LEU A 353 2.03 28.87 -21.79
C LEU A 353 1.95 27.33 -21.79
N ALA A 354 2.81 26.67 -22.57
CA ALA A 354 2.90 25.22 -22.59
C ALA A 354 3.35 24.66 -21.22
N ASP A 355 4.30 25.31 -20.55
CA ASP A 355 4.72 24.92 -19.20
C ASP A 355 3.61 25.15 -18.16
N TYR A 356 2.93 26.29 -18.22
CA TYR A 356 1.83 26.64 -17.32
C TYR A 356 0.62 25.71 -17.48
N LEU A 357 0.06 25.61 -18.69
CA LEU A 357 -1.11 24.77 -18.98
C LEU A 357 -0.77 23.28 -18.93
N GLY A 358 0.39 22.89 -19.46
CA GLY A 358 0.81 21.49 -19.50
C GLY A 358 1.01 20.90 -18.10
N SER A 359 1.57 21.67 -17.16
CA SER A 359 1.72 21.22 -15.77
C SER A 359 0.37 20.98 -15.07
N VAL A 360 -0.65 21.79 -15.40
CA VAL A 360 -2.03 21.62 -14.90
C VAL A 360 -2.66 20.37 -15.53
N LEU A 361 -2.62 20.28 -16.86
CA LEU A 361 -3.27 19.21 -17.62
C LEU A 361 -2.70 17.84 -17.29
N LEU A 362 -1.38 17.70 -17.13
CA LEU A 362 -0.76 16.41 -16.80
C LEU A 362 -1.23 15.87 -15.44
N VAL A 363 -1.33 16.75 -14.45
CA VAL A 363 -1.81 16.36 -13.13
C VAL A 363 -3.28 15.98 -13.19
N TRP A 364 -4.11 16.73 -13.91
CA TRP A 364 -5.53 16.39 -14.08
C TRP A 364 -5.73 15.08 -14.83
N VAL A 365 -4.94 14.80 -15.87
CA VAL A 365 -4.95 13.50 -16.56
C VAL A 365 -4.59 12.37 -15.60
N ALA A 366 -3.57 12.56 -14.76
CA ALA A 366 -3.22 11.57 -13.74
C ALA A 366 -4.36 11.37 -12.72
N PHE A 367 -5.05 12.43 -12.30
CA PHE A 367 -6.22 12.33 -11.42
C PHE A 367 -7.40 11.61 -12.08
N LEU A 368 -7.67 11.87 -13.36
CA LEU A 368 -8.71 11.20 -14.14
C LEU A 368 -8.39 9.71 -14.37
N ALA A 369 -7.10 9.34 -14.32
CA ALA A 369 -6.65 7.96 -14.41
C ALA A 369 -6.77 7.18 -13.08
N LEU A 370 -6.87 7.86 -11.92
CA LEU A 370 -6.95 7.22 -10.60
C LEU A 370 -8.14 6.25 -10.43
N PRO A 371 -9.37 6.55 -10.89
CA PRO A 371 -10.48 5.59 -10.80
C PRO A 371 -10.25 4.28 -11.58
N PHE A 372 -9.34 4.30 -12.56
CA PHE A 372 -8.95 3.15 -13.36
C PHE A 372 -7.70 2.44 -12.82
N ALA A 373 -7.05 3.03 -11.81
CA ALA A 373 -5.85 2.47 -11.23
C ALA A 373 -6.15 1.21 -10.43
N GLN A 374 -5.26 0.22 -10.52
CA GLN A 374 -5.37 -1.01 -9.76
C GLN A 374 -4.51 -0.93 -8.50
N GLU A 375 -5.09 -1.27 -7.35
CA GLU A 375 -4.33 -1.44 -6.12
C GLU A 375 -3.54 -2.77 -6.23
N HIS A 376 -2.20 -2.72 -6.29
CA HIS A 376 -1.36 -3.92 -6.40
C HIS A 376 -1.70 -5.01 -5.36
N ARG A 377 -2.13 -4.58 -4.17
CA ARG A 377 -2.54 -5.47 -3.08
C ARG A 377 -3.81 -6.27 -3.39
N GLN A 378 -4.73 -5.70 -4.15
CA GLN A 378 -5.97 -6.34 -4.58
C GLN A 378 -5.67 -7.43 -5.59
N GLN A 379 -4.81 -7.18 -6.58
CA GLN A 379 -4.49 -8.17 -7.61
C GLN A 379 -3.93 -9.48 -7.00
N LYS A 380 -3.05 -9.36 -5.99
CA LYS A 380 -2.55 -10.54 -5.26
C LYS A 380 -3.63 -11.20 -4.39
N ARG A 381 -4.54 -10.43 -3.78
CA ARG A 381 -5.66 -11.01 -3.02
C ARG A 381 -6.65 -11.72 -3.95
N GLU A 382 -6.89 -11.17 -5.12
CA GLU A 382 -7.78 -11.74 -6.12
C GLU A 382 -7.20 -13.00 -6.76
N SER A 383 -5.91 -13.06 -7.05
CA SER A 383 -5.30 -14.31 -7.53
C SER A 383 -5.37 -15.42 -6.48
N THR A 384 -5.06 -15.12 -5.21
CA THR A 384 -5.23 -16.07 -4.11
C THR A 384 -6.70 -16.43 -3.90
N ARG A 385 -7.62 -15.45 -3.99
CA ARG A 385 -9.06 -15.69 -3.83
C ARG A 385 -9.62 -16.48 -5.01
N ARG A 386 -9.20 -16.25 -6.25
CA ARG A 386 -9.64 -17.01 -7.43
C ARG A 386 -9.21 -18.48 -7.34
N ASN A 387 -8.05 -18.74 -6.77
CA ASN A 387 -7.61 -20.12 -6.47
C ASN A 387 -8.43 -20.76 -5.33
N ASN A 388 -9.01 -19.96 -4.42
CA ASN A 388 -9.69 -20.44 -3.22
C ASN A 388 -11.23 -20.33 -3.26
N ALA A 389 -11.81 -19.54 -4.18
CA ALA A 389 -13.20 -19.08 -4.13
C ALA A 389 -13.91 -19.33 -5.47
N ALA A 390 -14.04 -20.60 -5.83
CA ALA A 390 -15.16 -21.06 -6.66
C ALA A 390 -16.53 -20.84 -5.98
N GLU A 391 -16.59 -20.26 -4.78
CA GLU A 391 -17.81 -19.98 -4.03
C GLU A 391 -17.89 -18.52 -3.58
N SER A 392 -18.98 -17.86 -3.98
CA SER A 392 -19.53 -16.58 -3.48
C SER A 392 -19.12 -15.28 -4.21
N CYS A 393 -20.02 -14.88 -5.12
CA CYS A 393 -20.07 -13.62 -5.85
C CYS A 393 -20.81 -12.54 -5.04
N GLU A 394 -20.09 -11.68 -4.34
CA GLU A 394 -20.52 -10.30 -4.05
C GLU A 394 -19.30 -9.51 -3.57
N SER A 395 -18.78 -8.62 -4.43
CA SER A 395 -17.69 -7.71 -4.10
C SER A 395 -18.28 -6.38 -3.63
N PRO A 396 -17.98 -5.93 -2.41
CA PRO A 396 -18.47 -4.63 -1.92
C PRO A 396 -17.90 -3.50 -2.76
N LYS A 397 -18.76 -2.61 -3.27
CA LYS A 397 -18.38 -1.38 -3.98
C LYS A 397 -17.66 -0.46 -2.98
N ARG A 398 -16.33 -0.41 -3.05
CA ARG A 398 -15.52 0.52 -2.24
C ARG A 398 -15.63 1.92 -2.83
N LYS A 399 -15.78 2.92 -1.97
CA LYS A 399 -15.70 4.34 -2.34
C LYS A 399 -14.21 4.70 -2.50
N PHE A 400 -13.70 4.63 -3.73
CA PHE A 400 -12.32 5.04 -4.03
C PHE A 400 -12.18 6.58 -4.00
N GLY A 401 -11.04 7.08 -3.52
CA GLY A 401 -10.57 8.45 -3.81
C GLY A 401 -11.01 9.60 -2.89
N GLY A 402 -11.62 9.34 -1.72
CA GLY A 402 -12.25 10.40 -0.91
C GLY A 402 -11.35 11.60 -0.54
N ARG A 403 -10.15 11.36 0.02
CA ARG A 403 -9.24 12.45 0.45
C ARG A 403 -8.56 13.14 -0.73
N LEU A 404 -8.16 12.35 -1.72
CA LEU A 404 -7.41 12.84 -2.88
C LEU A 404 -8.27 13.73 -3.79
N ALA A 405 -9.59 13.49 -3.85
CA ALA A 405 -10.53 14.37 -4.54
C ALA A 405 -10.58 15.79 -3.94
N ASN A 406 -10.44 15.94 -2.62
CA ASN A 406 -10.36 17.26 -1.99
C ASN A 406 -9.09 18.00 -2.39
N LEU A 407 -7.97 17.27 -2.53
CA LEU A 407 -6.71 17.83 -2.98
C LEU A 407 -6.78 18.32 -4.44
N LEU A 408 -7.49 17.59 -5.31
CA LEU A 408 -7.78 18.06 -6.68
C LEU A 408 -8.65 19.32 -6.67
N ARG A 409 -9.70 19.38 -5.84
CA ARG A 409 -10.53 20.58 -5.71
C ARG A 409 -9.73 21.80 -5.28
N TYR A 410 -8.80 21.61 -4.34
CA TYR A 410 -7.85 22.65 -3.94
C TYR A 410 -7.01 23.12 -5.13
N ASP A 411 -6.42 22.19 -5.88
CA ASP A 411 -5.59 22.52 -7.05
C ASP A 411 -6.36 23.31 -8.12
N VAL A 412 -7.59 22.87 -8.43
CA VAL A 412 -8.49 23.56 -9.36
C VAL A 412 -8.81 24.97 -8.84
N GLY A 413 -9.06 25.11 -7.53
CA GLY A 413 -9.28 26.42 -6.90
C GLY A 413 -8.07 27.34 -7.05
N CYS A 414 -6.86 26.84 -6.83
CA CYS A 414 -5.61 27.60 -7.03
C CYS A 414 -5.40 28.02 -8.48
N PHE A 415 -5.74 27.16 -9.44
CA PHE A 415 -5.68 27.48 -10.86
C PHE A 415 -6.73 28.54 -11.28
N MET A 416 -7.96 28.44 -10.77
CA MET A 416 -8.98 29.47 -11.01
C MET A 416 -8.57 30.81 -10.40
N LEU A 417 -7.97 30.80 -9.21
CA LEU A 417 -7.42 32.00 -8.59
C LEU A 417 -6.31 32.64 -9.42
N SER A 418 -5.36 31.86 -9.95
CA SER A 418 -4.30 32.40 -10.81
C SER A 418 -4.83 32.93 -12.14
N LEU A 419 -5.85 32.30 -12.73
CA LEU A 419 -6.54 32.82 -13.92
C LEU A 419 -7.29 34.13 -13.62
N LEU A 420 -7.93 34.23 -12.45
CA LEU A 420 -8.59 35.47 -12.04
C LEU A 420 -7.57 36.61 -11.90
N VAL A 421 -6.43 36.37 -11.26
CA VAL A 421 -5.34 37.35 -11.15
C VAL A 421 -4.79 37.74 -12.53
N LEU A 422 -4.62 36.78 -13.43
CA LEU A 422 -4.19 37.06 -14.81
C LEU A 422 -5.20 37.97 -15.52
N PHE A 423 -6.50 37.68 -15.38
CA PHE A 423 -7.56 38.45 -15.99
C PHE A 423 -7.62 39.88 -15.43
N THR A 424 -7.56 40.06 -14.11
CA THR A 424 -7.62 41.39 -13.49
C THR A 424 -6.41 42.25 -13.86
N LEU A 425 -5.19 41.69 -13.83
CA LEU A 425 -3.99 42.42 -14.25
C LEU A 425 -4.03 42.79 -15.73
N THR A 426 -4.54 41.90 -16.59
CA THR A 426 -4.63 42.17 -18.02
C THR A 426 -5.71 43.21 -18.32
N ALA A 427 -6.87 43.14 -17.66
CA ALA A 427 -7.94 44.13 -17.82
C ALA A 427 -7.53 45.52 -17.32
N GLY A 428 -6.87 45.63 -16.16
CA GLY A 428 -6.36 46.90 -15.66
C GLY A 428 -5.31 47.54 -16.58
N ASN A 429 -4.47 46.72 -17.22
CA ASN A 429 -3.51 47.21 -18.23
C ASN A 429 -4.17 47.68 -19.53
N LEU A 430 -5.38 47.19 -19.86
CA LEU A 430 -6.14 47.66 -21.02
C LEU A 430 -6.85 48.98 -20.72
N GLU A 431 -7.42 49.14 -19.52
CA GLU A 431 -8.15 50.36 -19.12
C GLU A 431 -7.22 51.58 -19.02
N ASN A 432 -6.01 51.40 -18.49
CA ASN A 432 -5.04 52.48 -18.36
C ASN A 432 -4.37 52.91 -19.69
N ARG A 433 -4.75 52.31 -20.82
CA ARG A 433 -4.10 52.50 -22.12
C ARG A 433 -5.02 53.06 -23.19
N GLU A 434 -5.42 54.32 -23.03
CA GLU A 434 -6.12 55.03 -24.09
C GLU A 434 -5.20 55.47 -25.26
N THR A 435 -3.86 55.40 -25.13
CA THR A 435 -2.96 56.05 -26.12
C THR A 435 -1.66 55.33 -26.51
N GLU A 436 -1.33 54.15 -25.95
CA GLU A 436 -0.06 53.46 -26.27
C GLU A 436 -0.18 52.24 -27.21
N VAL A 437 0.78 52.15 -28.13
CA VAL A 437 0.96 51.18 -29.23
C VAL A 437 0.82 49.70 -28.82
N HIS A 438 0.13 48.87 -29.62
CA HIS A 438 -0.09 47.42 -29.44
C HIS A 438 1.13 46.59 -28.97
N ALA A 439 2.35 46.98 -29.33
CA ALA A 439 3.58 46.26 -28.96
C ALA A 439 3.81 46.19 -27.44
N SER A 440 3.33 47.18 -26.68
CA SER A 440 3.50 47.22 -25.24
C SER A 440 2.45 46.38 -24.50
N ALA A 441 1.26 46.15 -25.08
CA ALA A 441 0.22 45.30 -24.49
C ALA A 441 0.66 43.84 -24.44
N TYR A 442 1.28 43.36 -25.52
CA TYR A 442 1.83 42.01 -25.58
C TYR A 442 2.91 41.78 -24.51
N ARG A 443 3.77 42.78 -24.23
CA ARG A 443 4.83 42.68 -23.21
C ARG A 443 4.26 42.48 -21.81
N HIS A 444 3.31 43.32 -21.40
CA HIS A 444 2.70 43.16 -20.08
C HIS A 444 1.92 41.87 -19.95
N PHE A 445 1.33 41.37 -21.04
CA PHE A 445 0.68 40.06 -21.01
C PHE A 445 1.69 38.93 -20.73
N GLN A 446 2.88 38.96 -21.34
CA GLN A 446 3.95 38.00 -21.04
C GLN A 446 4.39 38.09 -19.56
N GLU A 447 4.57 39.30 -19.04
CA GLU A 447 4.94 39.53 -17.64
C GLU A 447 3.84 39.03 -16.67
N ASN A 448 2.58 39.30 -16.98
CA ASN A 448 1.43 38.84 -16.20
C ASN A 448 1.36 37.30 -16.20
N ILE A 449 1.56 36.64 -17.34
CA ILE A 449 1.61 35.17 -17.42
C ILE A 449 2.75 34.63 -16.56
N PHE A 450 3.94 35.20 -16.67
CA PHE A 450 5.09 34.78 -15.87
C PHE A 450 4.76 34.81 -14.38
N TRP A 451 4.23 35.93 -13.88
CA TRP A 451 3.90 36.09 -12.47
C TRP A 451 2.72 35.21 -12.02
N CYS A 452 1.72 35.01 -12.87
CA CYS A 452 0.62 34.10 -12.57
C CYS A 452 1.08 32.64 -12.50
N LYS A 453 2.02 32.24 -13.36
CA LYS A 453 2.69 30.92 -13.30
C LYS A 453 3.44 30.75 -11.98
N VAL A 454 4.19 31.77 -11.56
CA VAL A 454 4.90 31.78 -10.27
C VAL A 454 3.92 31.64 -9.11
N LEU A 455 2.86 32.46 -9.09
CA LEU A 455 1.82 32.42 -8.06
C LEU A 455 1.17 31.04 -7.96
N TYR A 456 0.73 30.47 -9.08
CA TYR A 456 0.13 29.13 -9.10
C TYR A 456 1.11 28.05 -8.62
N SER A 457 2.38 28.17 -8.98
CA SER A 457 3.43 27.24 -8.53
C SER A 457 3.68 27.37 -7.03
N LEU A 458 3.69 28.57 -6.47
CA LEU A 458 3.81 28.79 -5.02
C LEU A 458 2.59 28.22 -4.26
N LEU A 459 1.39 28.35 -4.81
CA LEU A 459 0.18 27.74 -4.25
C LEU A 459 0.21 26.20 -4.25
N SER A 460 1.14 25.57 -4.99
CA SER A 460 1.35 24.12 -4.94
C SER A 460 2.17 23.65 -3.72
N MET A 461 2.52 24.56 -2.80
CA MET A 461 3.31 24.27 -1.59
C MET A 461 2.78 23.08 -0.75
N PRO A 462 1.46 22.92 -0.49
CA PRO A 462 0.97 21.78 0.30
C PRO A 462 1.34 20.43 -0.31
N PHE A 463 1.37 20.32 -1.65
CA PHE A 463 1.79 19.09 -2.34
C PHE A 463 3.27 18.80 -2.13
N SER A 464 4.10 19.83 -2.04
CA SER A 464 5.55 19.69 -1.83
C SER A 464 5.86 19.02 -0.49
N LEU A 465 5.08 19.31 0.56
CA LEU A 465 5.25 18.66 1.87
C LEU A 465 4.99 17.16 1.78
N PHE A 466 4.02 16.74 0.97
CA PHE A 466 3.71 15.33 0.74
C PHE A 466 4.68 14.61 -0.20
N THR A 467 5.68 15.29 -0.78
CA THR A 467 6.76 14.58 -1.51
C THR A 467 7.70 13.83 -0.58
N ILE A 468 7.64 14.12 0.72
CA ILE A 468 8.40 13.42 1.74
C ILE A 468 7.70 12.08 2.04
N GLN A 469 8.39 10.95 1.78
CA GLN A 469 7.80 9.61 1.77
C GLN A 469 6.97 9.22 3.03
N PRO A 470 7.38 9.56 4.26
CA PRO A 470 6.53 9.33 5.44
C PRO A 470 5.17 10.01 5.36
N LEU A 471 5.13 11.28 4.95
CA LEU A 471 3.88 12.06 4.83
C LEU A 471 3.01 11.57 3.68
N GLN A 472 3.64 11.08 2.60
CA GLN A 472 2.94 10.44 1.49
C GLN A 472 2.17 9.18 1.93
N GLN A 473 2.77 8.35 2.80
CA GLN A 473 2.09 7.15 3.29
C GLN A 473 0.85 7.48 4.11
N VAL A 474 0.93 8.49 4.98
CA VAL A 474 -0.20 8.98 5.79
C VAL A 474 -1.34 9.49 4.91
N LEU A 475 -1.03 10.21 3.82
CA LEU A 475 -2.06 10.75 2.94
C LEU A 475 -2.74 9.66 2.10
N THR A 476 -1.96 8.71 1.60
CA THR A 476 -2.42 7.77 0.57
C THR A 476 -2.93 6.45 1.12
N HIS A 477 -2.43 6.00 2.27
CA HIS A 477 -2.64 4.63 2.78
C HIS A 477 -2.39 3.53 1.72
N THR A 478 -1.53 3.82 0.74
CA THR A 478 -1.16 2.87 -0.31
C THR A 478 0.23 2.32 -0.03
N ALA A 479 0.40 1.02 -0.28
CA ALA A 479 1.70 0.39 -0.13
C ALA A 479 2.68 0.95 -1.17
N PRO A 480 3.90 1.32 -0.80
CA PRO A 480 4.87 1.85 -1.75
C PRO A 480 5.23 0.78 -2.78
N THR A 481 5.23 1.17 -4.05
CA THR A 481 5.60 0.33 -5.20
C THR A 481 6.73 0.98 -5.99
N GLY A 482 7.36 0.23 -6.88
CA GLY A 482 8.36 0.71 -7.83
C GLY A 482 8.58 -0.27 -8.99
N PHE A 483 9.42 0.10 -9.94
CA PHE A 483 9.67 -0.72 -11.14
C PHE A 483 10.95 -1.53 -11.02
N ASN A 484 10.84 -2.84 -11.30
CA ASN A 484 11.97 -3.76 -11.38
C ASN A 484 12.71 -3.70 -12.72
N GLU A 485 13.76 -4.49 -12.89
CA GLU A 485 14.58 -4.54 -14.11
C GLU A 485 13.78 -4.95 -15.36
N PHE A 486 12.68 -5.66 -15.16
CA PHE A 486 11.74 -6.07 -16.20
C PHE A 486 10.62 -5.03 -16.43
N GLY A 487 10.61 -3.91 -15.71
CA GLY A 487 9.55 -2.89 -15.72
C GLY A 487 8.19 -3.38 -15.26
N ALA A 488 8.16 -4.44 -14.44
CA ALA A 488 7.00 -4.79 -13.65
C ALA A 488 6.92 -3.84 -12.44
N CYS A 489 5.72 -3.37 -12.13
CA CYS A 489 5.45 -2.67 -10.89
C CYS A 489 5.39 -3.70 -9.76
N VAL A 490 6.29 -3.57 -8.79
CA VAL A 490 6.45 -4.49 -7.66
C VAL A 490 6.43 -3.69 -6.35
N PRO A 491 6.16 -4.31 -5.19
CA PRO A 491 6.30 -3.66 -3.91
C PRO A 491 7.72 -3.14 -3.71
N PHE A 492 7.85 -1.95 -3.12
CA PHE A 492 9.14 -1.37 -2.78
C PHE A 492 9.86 -2.29 -1.76
N CYS A 493 11.13 -2.59 -2.02
CA CYS A 493 11.94 -3.46 -1.19
C CYS A 493 13.38 -2.96 -1.20
N MET A 494 13.90 -2.53 -0.05
CA MET A 494 15.30 -2.18 0.07
C MET A 494 16.17 -3.44 -0.10
N PRO A 495 17.30 -3.37 -0.83
CA PRO A 495 18.24 -4.46 -0.91
C PRO A 495 18.79 -4.77 0.49
N GLU A 496 18.87 -6.05 0.82
CA GLU A 496 19.56 -6.50 2.03
C GLU A 496 21.04 -6.10 1.90
N ALA A 497 21.56 -5.45 2.95
CA ALA A 497 22.91 -4.89 2.99
C ALA A 497 23.96 -5.98 3.24
#